data_AF-A0A9L0TCB4-F1
#
_entry.id   AF-A0A9L0TCB4-F1
#
_cell.length_a   1.000
_cell.length_b   1.000
_cell.length_c   1.000
_cell.angle_alpha   90.00
_cell.angle_beta   90.00
_cell.angle_gamma   90.00
#
_symmetry.space_group_name_H-M   'P 1'
#
loop_
_entity.id
_entity.type
_entity.pdbx_description
1 polymer ?
#
loop_
_entity_poly.entity_id
_entity_poly.type
_entity_poly.pdbx_seq_one_letter_code
_entity_poly.pdbx_strand_id
1 'polypeptide(L)'
;GSQGETQQAQGAPGLSFPIPVVVSITRDRSGPDPEDSRSCCQCRCPCGLPRGVSEALTWPGPGSPAPHPSPPPAPPLGGATRGPSRLRLLPRPERRAAALGPGGRAAAGLGGRRSADPGPRLPAPCEGLGGRGGRRSPGEEQRSAVFVILFALITILILYSSNSANEVFHYGSLRGRTRRPIDFKKWSITEGYVPLLGNKTLPSRCRQCVIVTSSSHLLGTKLGPEIERAECTIRMNDAPTTGYSADVGNKTTFRVVAHSSVFRVLRRPQEFVNRTPETVFIFWGPPDRMRKPQGSLVRVIQRAGLAFPNLEAYAVSPSRMRQFDDLFRGETGKDREKSHSWLSTGWFTMVIAVELCDHVHVYGMIPPDYCSQGSRAQRMPYHYYEPKGPDECVTYIQNEHSRKGNHHRFITEKRVFSSWAQLYGITFSHPSWT
;
A
#
# COMPACT_ATOMS: atom_id res chain seq x y z
N GLY A 1 55.14 -49.57 -31.46
CA GLY A 1 53.79 -48.99 -31.36
C GLY A 1 53.90 -47.52 -31.03
N SER A 2 52.81 -46.75 -31.23
CA SER A 2 52.60 -45.36 -30.75
C SER A 2 53.75 -44.36 -30.90
N GLN A 3 53.60 -43.48 -31.89
CA GLN A 3 54.11 -42.10 -31.89
C GLN A 3 53.50 -41.29 -30.72
N GLY A 4 53.97 -40.09 -30.35
CA GLY A 4 55.11 -39.33 -30.87
C GLY A 4 54.87 -37.81 -30.85
N GLU A 5 55.39 -37.17 -29.79
CA GLU A 5 55.68 -35.73 -29.65
C GLU A 5 54.55 -34.67 -29.72
N THR A 6 54.91 -33.48 -29.19
CA THR A 6 54.07 -32.28 -29.07
C THR A 6 54.65 -31.15 -29.92
N GLN A 7 53.83 -30.18 -30.33
CA GLN A 7 54.30 -28.93 -30.96
C GLN A 7 53.46 -27.73 -30.54
N GLN A 8 53.95 -26.52 -30.85
CA GLN A 8 53.69 -25.33 -30.04
C GLN A 8 53.38 -24.06 -30.87
N ALA A 9 52.22 -23.47 -30.59
CA ALA A 9 51.86 -22.04 -30.70
C ALA A 9 51.70 -21.33 -32.07
N GLN A 10 51.03 -20.17 -31.97
CA GLN A 10 50.87 -19.04 -32.91
C GLN A 10 49.84 -19.15 -34.06
N GLY A 11 49.15 -18.03 -34.33
CA GLY A 11 48.33 -17.81 -35.53
C GLY A 11 46.91 -17.27 -35.29
N ALA A 12 46.65 -16.03 -35.71
CA ALA A 12 45.31 -15.46 -35.98
C ALA A 12 45.45 -14.51 -37.18
N PRO A 13 44.45 -14.42 -38.11
CA PRO A 13 43.38 -13.42 -37.89
C PRO A 13 42.00 -13.70 -38.56
N GLY A 14 40.95 -13.06 -38.01
CA GLY A 14 39.95 -12.28 -38.79
C GLY A 14 38.82 -12.96 -39.61
N LEU A 15 37.59 -12.47 -39.38
CA LEU A 15 36.40 -12.50 -40.28
C LEU A 15 35.72 -13.88 -40.52
N SER A 16 34.41 -14.02 -40.76
CA SER A 16 33.25 -13.08 -40.68
C SER A 16 31.89 -13.82 -40.68
N PHE A 17 30.91 -13.31 -39.92
CA PHE A 17 29.43 -13.54 -39.97
C PHE A 17 28.84 -14.97 -39.99
N PRO A 18 27.66 -15.14 -39.36
CA PRO A 18 26.52 -15.61 -40.16
C PRO A 18 25.19 -14.83 -39.94
N ILE A 19 24.25 -15.11 -40.85
CA ILE A 19 22.94 -14.44 -41.08
C ILE A 19 21.89 -14.79 -40.00
N PRO A 20 21.00 -13.86 -39.59
CA PRO A 20 19.84 -14.18 -38.75
C PRO A 20 18.70 -14.82 -39.56
N VAL A 21 18.19 -15.97 -39.13
CA VAL A 21 17.01 -16.62 -39.73
C VAL A 21 15.72 -15.95 -39.23
N VAL A 22 14.94 -15.39 -40.17
CA VAL A 22 13.62 -14.82 -39.89
C VAL A 22 12.53 -15.88 -40.16
N VAL A 23 11.81 -16.29 -39.11
CA VAL A 23 10.64 -17.17 -39.25
C VAL A 23 9.37 -16.32 -39.15
N SER A 24 8.74 -16.05 -40.29
CA SER A 24 7.39 -15.53 -40.35
C SER A 24 6.37 -16.66 -40.17
N ILE A 25 5.40 -16.48 -39.28
CA ILE A 25 4.23 -17.36 -39.17
C ILE A 25 3.01 -16.57 -39.66
N THR A 26 2.50 -16.94 -40.83
CA THR A 26 1.22 -16.47 -41.36
C THR A 26 0.07 -17.05 -40.54
N ARG A 27 -1.01 -16.27 -40.38
CA ARG A 27 -2.26 -16.71 -39.75
C ARG A 27 -3.27 -17.03 -40.84
N ASP A 28 -3.70 -18.28 -40.91
CA ASP A 28 -4.79 -18.69 -41.80
C ASP A 28 -6.17 -18.47 -41.15
N ARG A 29 -7.24 -18.56 -41.96
CA ARG A 29 -8.62 -18.25 -41.55
C ARG A 29 -9.62 -19.35 -41.94
N SER A 30 -10.38 -19.82 -40.94
CA SER A 30 -11.70 -20.43 -41.13
C SER A 30 -12.57 -20.24 -39.89
N GLY A 31 -13.89 -20.17 -40.08
CA GLY A 31 -14.93 -20.08 -39.02
C GLY A 31 -15.86 -21.31 -39.06
N PRO A 32 -17.11 -21.26 -38.54
CA PRO A 32 -17.90 -20.07 -38.20
C PRO A 32 -18.58 -20.04 -36.81
N ASP A 33 -19.36 -18.97 -36.63
CA ASP A 33 -20.36 -18.54 -35.62
C ASP A 33 -21.48 -19.58 -35.26
N PRO A 34 -22.40 -19.38 -34.24
CA PRO A 34 -23.06 -18.08 -33.92
C PRO A 34 -23.55 -17.72 -32.49
N GLU A 35 -23.91 -16.43 -32.37
CA GLU A 35 -24.91 -15.76 -31.47
C GLU A 35 -24.71 -15.84 -29.93
N ASP A 36 -25.07 -14.83 -29.10
CA ASP A 36 -26.14 -13.82 -29.22
C ASP A 36 -25.69 -12.38 -28.76
N SER A 37 -26.62 -11.48 -28.45
CA SER A 37 -26.58 -10.08 -28.93
C SER A 37 -26.97 -9.00 -27.90
N ARG A 38 -26.63 -7.73 -28.25
CA ARG A 38 -27.17 -6.45 -27.71
C ARG A 38 -26.72 -6.07 -26.29
N SER A 39 -26.52 -4.79 -25.95
CA SER A 39 -26.35 -3.59 -26.79
C SER A 39 -25.55 -2.52 -26.00
N CYS A 40 -24.86 -1.63 -26.71
CA CYS A 40 -24.12 -0.52 -26.11
C CYS A 40 -24.49 0.79 -26.80
N CYS A 41 -24.82 1.84 -26.04
CA CYS A 41 -25.16 3.15 -26.60
C CYS A 41 -23.91 3.85 -27.13
N GLN A 42 -23.99 4.38 -28.34
CA GLN A 42 -22.86 5.02 -29.01
C GLN A 42 -22.71 6.49 -28.60
N CYS A 43 -21.46 6.95 -28.55
CA CYS A 43 -21.08 8.34 -28.81
C CYS A 43 -19.91 8.36 -29.79
N ARG A 44 -20.07 9.09 -30.90
CA ARG A 44 -19.05 9.52 -31.87
C ARG A 44 -18.71 10.99 -31.53
N CYS A 45 -17.54 11.59 -31.78
CA CYS A 45 -16.40 11.33 -32.66
C CYS A 45 -15.15 12.04 -32.02
N PRO A 46 -14.08 12.45 -32.75
CA PRO A 46 -13.05 11.61 -33.35
C PRO A 46 -11.62 11.98 -32.90
N CYS A 47 -10.76 10.99 -32.62
CA CYS A 47 -9.32 11.23 -32.40
C CYS A 47 -8.46 10.31 -33.27
N GLY A 48 -7.66 10.89 -34.16
CA GLY A 48 -6.65 10.16 -34.91
C GLY A 48 -5.40 9.90 -34.06
N LEU A 49 -4.81 8.70 -34.18
CA LEU A 49 -3.57 8.31 -33.52
C LEU A 49 -2.64 7.62 -34.52
N PRO A 50 -1.36 8.03 -34.65
CA PRO A 50 -0.36 7.25 -35.37
C PRO A 50 -0.01 5.97 -34.59
N ARG A 51 0.60 5.00 -35.29
CA ARG A 51 0.88 3.67 -34.75
C ARG A 51 2.09 3.66 -33.82
N GLY A 52 1.90 3.07 -32.64
CA GLY A 52 2.79 2.08 -32.00
C GLY A 52 4.28 2.36 -31.85
N VAL A 53 4.72 2.48 -30.58
CA VAL A 53 6.08 2.13 -30.15
C VAL A 53 5.96 1.02 -29.09
N SER A 54 6.81 0.00 -29.19
CA SER A 54 6.91 -1.07 -28.19
C SER A 54 8.25 -0.95 -27.49
N GLU A 55 8.28 -0.40 -26.28
CA GLU A 55 9.52 -0.24 -25.51
C GLU A 55 10.01 -1.58 -24.97
N ALA A 56 10.98 -2.18 -25.66
CA ALA A 56 11.77 -3.26 -25.11
C ALA A 56 12.70 -2.75 -24.01
N LEU A 57 12.71 -3.41 -22.85
CA LEU A 57 13.64 -3.12 -21.76
C LEU A 57 15.07 -3.50 -22.14
N THR A 58 15.81 -2.55 -22.71
CA THR A 58 17.26 -2.62 -22.89
C THR A 58 17.97 -2.21 -21.60
N TRP A 59 18.91 -3.04 -21.14
CA TRP A 59 19.84 -2.67 -20.08
C TRP A 59 21.13 -2.16 -20.74
N PRO A 60 21.70 -1.02 -20.30
CA PRO A 60 23.04 -0.62 -20.74
C PRO A 60 24.07 -1.63 -20.22
N GLY A 61 24.99 -2.03 -21.09
CA GLY A 61 26.13 -2.87 -20.70
C GLY A 61 27.15 -2.13 -19.83
N PRO A 62 28.12 -2.84 -19.23
CA PRO A 62 29.16 -2.23 -18.40
C PRO A 62 30.09 -1.38 -19.25
N GLY A 63 29.95 -0.05 -19.17
CA GLY A 63 30.89 0.89 -19.76
C GLY A 63 32.13 1.08 -18.89
N SER A 64 33.31 1.12 -19.51
CA SER A 64 34.58 1.45 -18.85
C SER A 64 34.54 2.86 -18.19
N PRO A 65 35.29 3.08 -17.09
CA PRO A 65 35.23 4.35 -16.36
C PRO A 65 35.79 5.52 -17.16
N ALA A 66 35.02 6.62 -17.22
CA ALA A 66 35.51 7.93 -17.62
C ALA A 66 36.33 8.57 -16.48
N PRO A 67 37.33 9.43 -16.79
CA PRO A 67 38.23 10.00 -15.77
C PRO A 67 37.52 10.98 -14.82
N HIS A 68 38.03 11.07 -13.59
CA HIS A 68 37.52 11.99 -12.57
C HIS A 68 37.74 13.47 -12.95
N PRO A 69 36.76 14.37 -12.76
CA PRO A 69 37.00 15.80 -12.79
C PRO A 69 37.78 16.25 -11.55
N SER A 70 38.74 17.16 -11.74
CA SER A 70 39.55 17.75 -10.66
C SER A 70 38.71 18.67 -9.76
N PRO A 71 39.05 18.82 -8.46
CA PRO A 71 38.36 19.75 -7.56
C PRO A 71 38.67 21.23 -7.92
N PRO A 72 37.73 22.16 -7.67
CA PRO A 72 37.97 23.59 -7.86
C PRO A 72 38.94 24.17 -6.81
N PRO A 73 39.63 25.28 -7.10
CA PRO A 73 40.57 25.91 -6.17
C PRO A 73 39.87 26.55 -4.96
N ALA A 74 40.56 26.59 -3.83
CA ALA A 74 40.08 27.22 -2.61
C ALA A 74 40.13 28.77 -2.68
N PRO A 75 39.20 29.49 -2.03
CA PRO A 75 39.23 30.95 -1.96
C PRO A 75 40.35 31.45 -1.04
N PRO A 76 40.88 32.67 -1.26
CA PRO A 76 41.99 33.21 -0.49
C PRO A 76 41.61 33.61 0.94
N LEU A 77 42.55 33.42 1.88
CA LEU A 77 42.43 33.87 3.27
C LEU A 77 42.67 35.38 3.40
N GLY A 78 41.58 36.16 3.42
CA GLY A 78 41.61 37.60 3.70
C GLY A 78 41.36 37.90 5.18
N GLY A 79 42.41 38.22 5.95
CA GLY A 79 42.28 38.64 7.35
C GLY A 79 42.20 40.17 7.50
N ALA A 80 41.16 40.67 8.16
CA ALA A 80 41.08 42.07 8.60
C ALA A 80 40.24 42.17 9.89
N THR A 81 40.67 43.02 10.83
CA THR A 81 40.00 43.23 12.13
C THR A 81 39.41 44.63 12.24
N ARG A 82 38.23 44.76 12.89
CA ARG A 82 37.83 45.84 13.84
C ARG A 82 36.31 45.98 14.02
N GLY A 83 35.90 46.21 15.28
CA GLY A 83 34.88 47.20 15.63
C GLY A 83 33.39 46.77 15.56
N PRO A 84 32.62 46.90 16.65
CA PRO A 84 31.17 46.62 16.66
C PRO A 84 30.30 47.87 16.46
N SER A 85 29.12 47.73 15.84
CA SER A 85 27.95 48.58 16.17
C SER A 85 26.60 48.08 15.64
N ARG A 86 25.64 48.02 16.59
CA ARG A 86 24.19 48.29 16.46
C ARG A 86 23.34 47.44 15.50
N LEU A 87 22.50 46.59 16.10
CA LEU A 87 21.25 46.09 15.51
C LEU A 87 20.33 47.25 15.07
N ARG A 88 19.58 47.02 13.98
CA ARG A 88 18.22 47.56 13.80
C ARG A 88 17.29 46.44 13.32
N LEU A 89 16.29 46.13 14.13
CA LEU A 89 15.13 45.30 13.75
C LEU A 89 14.07 46.20 13.09
N LEU A 90 13.33 45.66 12.12
CA LEU A 90 12.09 46.24 11.61
C LEU A 90 10.92 45.29 11.94
N PRO A 91 9.76 45.80 12.37
CA PRO A 91 8.70 44.99 12.97
C PRO A 91 7.76 44.32 11.95
N ARG A 92 7.14 43.21 12.37
CA ARG A 92 5.91 42.69 11.77
C ARG A 92 4.68 43.36 12.41
N PRO A 93 3.55 43.54 11.69
CA PRO A 93 2.33 44.09 12.26
C PRO A 93 1.60 43.08 13.16
N GLU A 94 1.08 43.54 14.29
CA GLU A 94 0.19 42.77 15.16
C GLU A 94 -1.24 42.66 14.58
N ARG A 95 -1.96 41.60 14.97
CA ARG A 95 -3.43 41.62 15.00
C ARG A 95 -3.88 41.54 16.45
N ARG A 96 -4.46 42.63 16.97
CA ARG A 96 -5.12 42.62 18.28
C ARG A 96 -6.49 41.99 18.19
N ALA A 97 -6.82 41.17 19.19
CA ALA A 97 -8.19 40.81 19.50
C ALA A 97 -8.82 41.89 20.40
N ALA A 98 -10.14 41.98 20.38
CA ALA A 98 -10.93 42.70 21.38
C ALA A 98 -12.13 41.84 21.76
N ALA A 99 -12.42 41.75 23.06
CA ALA A 99 -13.57 41.04 23.61
C ALA A 99 -14.27 41.96 24.61
N LEU A 100 -15.61 41.99 24.58
CA LEU A 100 -16.44 42.62 25.61
C LEU A 100 -17.67 41.74 25.87
N GLY A 101 -18.19 41.85 27.10
CA GLY A 101 -19.16 40.93 27.69
C GLY A 101 -20.64 41.32 27.54
N PRO A 102 -21.55 40.62 28.26
CA PRO A 102 -22.97 40.56 27.92
C PRO A 102 -23.93 41.39 28.81
N GLY A 103 -25.13 41.62 28.27
CA GLY A 103 -26.36 42.17 28.90
C GLY A 103 -27.40 42.39 27.78
N GLY A 104 -28.71 42.56 27.98
CA GLY A 104 -29.58 42.54 29.17
C GLY A 104 -31.04 42.70 28.69
N ARG A 105 -32.06 42.35 29.49
CA ARG A 105 -33.49 42.38 29.07
C ARG A 105 -34.13 43.79 29.23
N ALA A 106 -35.04 44.18 28.31
CA ALA A 106 -36.49 44.37 28.56
C ALA A 106 -37.20 45.52 27.76
N ALA A 107 -38.27 45.13 27.05
CA ALA A 107 -39.64 45.72 26.91
C ALA A 107 -39.96 47.23 26.68
N ALA A 108 -41.16 47.44 26.10
CA ALA A 108 -41.94 48.68 25.88
C ALA A 108 -41.48 49.66 24.76
N GLY A 109 -42.37 50.38 24.07
CA GLY A 109 -43.84 50.27 23.99
C GLY A 109 -44.55 51.55 23.47
N LEU A 110 -45.66 51.39 22.71
CA LEU A 110 -46.53 52.46 22.09
C LEU A 110 -45.86 53.25 20.93
N GLY A 111 -46.52 53.67 19.84
CA GLY A 111 -47.87 53.48 19.27
C GLY A 111 -48.08 54.46 18.08
N GLY A 112 -49.04 54.35 17.14
CA GLY A 112 -49.99 53.28 16.77
C GLY A 112 -51.15 53.79 15.87
N ARG A 113 -51.84 52.88 15.13
CA ARG A 113 -53.09 53.08 14.32
C ARG A 113 -52.94 53.97 13.05
N ARG A 114 -53.66 53.82 11.92
CA ARG A 114 -54.78 52.98 11.35
C ARG A 114 -54.59 53.06 9.79
N SER A 115 -55.33 52.50 8.80
CA SER A 115 -56.46 51.55 8.54
C SER A 115 -56.52 51.35 6.99
N ALA A 116 -57.23 50.41 6.35
CA ALA A 116 -57.69 49.04 6.68
C ALA A 116 -58.45 48.41 5.46
N ASP A 117 -58.20 47.11 5.15
CA ASP A 117 -59.20 46.11 4.67
C ASP A 117 -59.78 46.22 3.22
N PRO A 118 -60.41 45.19 2.60
CA PRO A 118 -60.44 43.73 2.88
C PRO A 118 -59.93 42.82 1.73
N GLY A 119 -59.80 41.52 2.01
CA GLY A 119 -59.62 40.45 1.01
C GLY A 119 -60.92 39.73 0.59
N PRO A 120 -60.90 38.90 -0.48
CA PRO A 120 -62.09 38.20 -0.98
C PRO A 120 -62.52 37.01 -0.10
N ARG A 121 -63.82 36.69 -0.11
CA ARG A 121 -64.46 35.67 0.73
C ARG A 121 -64.66 34.33 0.00
N LEU A 122 -64.60 33.23 0.74
CA LEU A 122 -65.15 31.94 0.32
C LEU A 122 -66.69 31.94 0.47
N PRO A 123 -67.45 31.28 -0.44
CA PRO A 123 -68.90 31.15 -0.33
C PRO A 123 -69.33 30.04 0.64
N ALA A 124 -70.59 30.13 1.08
CA ALA A 124 -71.27 29.17 1.96
C ALA A 124 -72.01 28.07 1.15
N PRO A 125 -72.56 27.01 1.78
CA PRO A 125 -73.04 25.82 1.07
C PRO A 125 -74.48 25.94 0.54
N CYS A 126 -74.82 25.08 -0.42
CA CYS A 126 -76.20 24.77 -0.83
C CYS A 126 -76.51 23.30 -0.56
N GLU A 127 -77.69 23.01 0.01
CA GLU A 127 -78.26 21.66 0.04
C GLU A 127 -78.96 21.34 -1.29
N GLY A 128 -79.01 20.07 -1.70
CA GLY A 128 -79.61 19.68 -2.98
C GLY A 128 -79.47 18.21 -3.37
N LEU A 129 -80.31 17.36 -2.76
CA LEU A 129 -80.69 15.98 -3.14
C LEU A 129 -80.18 15.45 -4.50
N GLY A 130 -79.35 14.39 -4.49
CA GLY A 130 -78.82 13.78 -5.71
C GLY A 130 -78.16 12.40 -5.53
N GLY A 131 -78.86 11.43 -4.93
CA GLY A 131 -78.28 10.12 -4.61
C GLY A 131 -78.00 9.23 -5.83
N ARG A 132 -76.71 8.94 -6.11
CA ARG A 132 -76.26 7.80 -6.93
C ARG A 132 -74.94 7.23 -6.40
N GLY A 133 -74.92 5.93 -6.11
CA GLY A 133 -73.73 5.24 -5.62
C GLY A 133 -72.66 5.06 -6.71
N GLY A 134 -71.66 5.93 -6.73
CA GLY A 134 -70.49 5.83 -7.61
C GLY A 134 -69.56 4.69 -7.19
N ARG A 135 -69.79 3.50 -7.75
CA ARG A 135 -68.96 2.30 -7.54
C ARG A 135 -67.53 2.57 -8.07
N ARG A 136 -66.52 2.61 -7.20
CA ARG A 136 -65.11 2.77 -7.62
C ARG A 136 -64.71 1.71 -8.64
N SER A 137 -63.96 2.11 -9.66
CA SER A 137 -63.53 1.22 -10.74
C SER A 137 -62.33 0.36 -10.30
N PRO A 138 -62.24 -0.93 -10.68
CA PRO A 138 -61.23 -1.85 -10.11
C PRO A 138 -59.76 -1.50 -10.35
N GLY A 139 -59.45 -0.58 -11.27
CA GLY A 139 -58.08 -0.24 -11.67
C GLY A 139 -57.33 0.71 -10.73
N GLU A 140 -58.02 1.56 -9.96
CA GLU A 140 -57.35 2.58 -9.13
C GLU A 140 -56.85 2.00 -7.80
N GLU A 141 -57.62 1.09 -7.20
CA GLU A 141 -57.23 0.39 -5.98
C GLU A 141 -56.05 -0.56 -6.25
N GLN A 142 -56.02 -1.25 -7.40
CA GLN A 142 -54.85 -2.07 -7.78
C GLN A 142 -53.58 -1.24 -8.01
N ARG A 143 -53.66 -0.09 -8.69
CA ARG A 143 -52.47 0.79 -8.87
C ARG A 143 -51.95 1.30 -7.52
N SER A 144 -52.86 1.68 -6.63
CA SER A 144 -52.51 2.12 -5.27
C SER A 144 -51.88 0.98 -4.45
N ALA A 145 -52.46 -0.22 -4.50
CA ALA A 145 -51.91 -1.41 -3.85
C ALA A 145 -50.53 -1.79 -4.38
N VAL A 146 -50.30 -1.71 -5.70
CA VAL A 146 -48.97 -1.94 -6.31
C VAL A 146 -47.94 -0.94 -5.79
N PHE A 147 -48.26 0.35 -5.66
CA PHE A 147 -47.34 1.32 -5.08
C PHE A 147 -47.07 1.06 -3.59
N VAL A 148 -48.08 0.67 -2.80
CA VAL A 148 -47.90 0.30 -1.38
C VAL A 148 -47.03 -0.96 -1.25
N ILE A 149 -47.26 -1.99 -2.07
CA ILE A 149 -46.45 -3.22 -2.10
C ILE A 149 -45.02 -2.91 -2.54
N LEU A 150 -44.83 -2.09 -3.58
CA LEU A 150 -43.49 -1.71 -4.05
C LEU A 150 -42.75 -0.89 -2.99
N PHE A 151 -43.42 0.06 -2.33
CA PHE A 151 -42.85 0.83 -1.23
C PHE A 151 -42.52 -0.06 -0.02
N ALA A 152 -43.38 -1.02 0.32
CA ALA A 152 -43.12 -2.01 1.37
C ALA A 152 -41.92 -2.90 1.01
N LEU A 153 -41.83 -3.41 -0.22
CA LEU A 153 -40.70 -4.22 -0.69
C LEU A 153 -39.39 -3.41 -0.75
N ILE A 154 -39.43 -2.15 -1.19
CA ILE A 154 -38.27 -1.25 -1.16
C ILE A 154 -37.88 -0.93 0.29
N THR A 155 -38.84 -0.71 1.18
CA THR A 155 -38.57 -0.47 2.61
C THR A 155 -38.00 -1.72 3.28
N ILE A 156 -38.53 -2.91 2.99
CA ILE A 156 -37.99 -4.20 3.45
C ILE A 156 -36.59 -4.43 2.86
N LEU A 157 -36.34 -4.08 1.59
CA LEU A 157 -35.01 -4.18 0.98
C LEU A 157 -34.03 -3.16 1.59
N ILE A 158 -34.46 -1.95 1.91
CA ILE A 158 -33.67 -0.95 2.64
C ILE A 158 -33.40 -1.42 4.06
N LEU A 159 -34.37 -1.99 4.77
CA LEU A 159 -34.18 -2.54 6.12
C LEU A 159 -33.29 -3.79 6.10
N TYR A 160 -33.44 -4.69 5.12
CA TYR A 160 -32.65 -5.92 4.98
C TYR A 160 -31.21 -5.63 4.51
N SER A 161 -31.02 -4.68 3.58
CA SER A 161 -29.69 -4.19 3.21
C SER A 161 -29.06 -3.34 4.31
N SER A 162 -29.86 -2.60 5.10
CA SER A 162 -29.39 -1.94 6.33
C SER A 162 -29.06 -2.95 7.42
N ASN A 163 -29.72 -4.12 7.48
CA ASN A 163 -29.36 -5.22 8.39
C ASN A 163 -28.10 -5.95 7.90
N SER A 164 -27.89 -6.04 6.59
CA SER A 164 -26.64 -6.54 5.96
C SER A 164 -25.49 -5.51 5.99
N ALA A 165 -25.80 -4.24 6.26
CA ALA A 165 -24.84 -3.19 6.60
C ALA A 165 -24.58 -3.13 8.11
N ASN A 166 -25.62 -3.39 8.91
CA ASN A 166 -25.59 -3.61 10.36
C ASN A 166 -25.31 -5.07 10.75
N GLU A 167 -24.65 -5.82 9.86
CA GLU A 167 -23.41 -6.51 10.22
C GLU A 167 -22.39 -5.46 10.73
N VAL A 168 -22.76 -4.82 11.86
CA VAL A 168 -21.86 -4.11 12.75
C VAL A 168 -20.96 -5.20 13.27
N PHE A 169 -19.85 -5.42 12.57
CA PHE A 169 -18.84 -6.42 12.92
C PHE A 169 -18.55 -6.29 14.40
N HIS A 170 -19.12 -7.19 15.20
CA HIS A 170 -18.97 -7.13 16.64
C HIS A 170 -17.47 -7.26 16.90
N TYR A 171 -16.87 -6.16 17.35
CA TYR A 171 -15.52 -6.14 17.90
C TYR A 171 -15.58 -6.84 19.26
N GLY A 172 -15.82 -8.16 19.20
CA GLY A 172 -15.41 -9.06 20.25
C GLY A 172 -13.94 -8.78 20.51
N SER A 173 -13.63 -8.59 21.79
CA SER A 173 -12.26 -8.70 22.30
C SER A 173 -11.58 -9.92 21.67
N LEU A 174 -10.25 -9.89 21.55
CA LEU A 174 -9.42 -11.07 21.26
C LEU A 174 -9.43 -12.03 22.47
N ARG A 175 -10.64 -12.46 22.87
CA ARG A 175 -10.96 -13.13 24.12
C ARG A 175 -10.74 -14.63 23.95
N GLY A 176 -9.50 -15.03 24.20
CA GLY A 176 -9.23 -16.31 24.85
C GLY A 176 -9.82 -17.56 24.20
N ARG A 177 -9.73 -17.70 22.87
CA ARG A 177 -9.67 -19.06 22.32
C ARG A 177 -8.32 -19.62 22.74
N THR A 178 -8.32 -20.69 23.52
CA THR A 178 -7.15 -21.29 24.19
C THR A 178 -6.19 -22.01 23.23
N ARG A 179 -5.82 -21.36 22.13
CA ARG A 179 -4.71 -21.78 21.28
C ARG A 179 -3.40 -21.55 22.05
N ARG A 180 -2.57 -22.58 22.08
CA ARG A 180 -1.15 -22.41 22.41
C ARG A 180 -0.54 -21.46 21.37
N PRO A 181 0.34 -20.51 21.76
CA PRO A 181 1.07 -19.67 20.82
C PRO A 181 1.76 -20.51 19.74
N ILE A 182 1.80 -20.00 18.51
CA ILE A 182 2.46 -20.66 17.40
C ILE A 182 3.97 -20.66 17.63
N ASP A 183 4.58 -21.84 17.61
CA ASP A 183 6.03 -21.99 17.66
C ASP A 183 6.63 -21.77 16.26
N PHE A 184 7.01 -20.53 15.96
CA PHE A 184 7.67 -20.15 14.71
C PHE A 184 9.10 -20.70 14.59
N LYS A 185 9.72 -21.19 15.67
CA LYS A 185 11.04 -21.83 15.60
C LYS A 185 10.93 -23.24 15.01
N LYS A 186 9.81 -23.93 15.24
CA LYS A 186 9.42 -25.19 14.58
C LYS A 186 8.97 -25.05 13.11
N TRP A 187 8.80 -23.84 12.59
CA TRP A 187 8.50 -23.66 11.16
C TRP A 187 9.75 -23.94 10.32
N SER A 188 9.62 -24.80 9.30
CA SER A 188 10.75 -25.19 8.43
C SER A 188 11.11 -24.02 7.51
N ILE A 189 12.27 -23.42 7.72
CA ILE A 189 12.81 -22.34 6.87
C ILE A 189 13.11 -22.88 5.45
N THR A 190 13.66 -24.10 5.36
CA THR A 190 14.08 -24.71 4.10
C THR A 190 12.91 -25.06 3.16
N GLU A 191 11.74 -25.41 3.73
CA GLU A 191 10.49 -25.60 2.97
C GLU A 191 9.68 -24.29 2.82
N GLY A 192 9.95 -23.30 3.67
CA GLY A 192 9.26 -22.02 3.70
C GLY A 192 9.66 -21.09 2.56
N TYR A 193 10.93 -21.13 2.15
CA TYR A 193 11.53 -20.15 1.24
C TYR A 193 12.35 -20.85 0.15
N VAL A 194 11.83 -20.84 -1.08
CA VAL A 194 12.44 -21.52 -2.24
C VAL A 194 13.47 -20.57 -2.87
N PRO A 195 14.75 -20.97 -3.08
CA PRO A 195 15.71 -20.16 -3.79
C PRO A 195 15.26 -19.91 -5.24
N LEU A 196 15.46 -18.69 -5.72
CA LEU A 196 15.24 -18.29 -7.11
C LEU A 196 16.54 -18.31 -7.92
N LEU A 197 17.68 -18.24 -7.22
CA LEU A 197 19.04 -18.17 -7.73
C LEU A 197 19.92 -19.17 -6.96
N GLY A 198 20.57 -20.09 -7.67
CA GLY A 198 21.34 -21.18 -7.07
C GLY A 198 20.51 -22.14 -6.21
N ASN A 199 21.20 -22.98 -5.43
CA ASN A 199 20.61 -24.00 -4.55
C ASN A 199 20.91 -23.74 -3.05
N LYS A 200 21.06 -22.46 -2.65
CA LYS A 200 21.21 -22.10 -1.24
C LYS A 200 19.89 -22.26 -0.48
N THR A 201 19.94 -22.64 0.79
CA THR A 201 18.82 -22.40 1.73
C THR A 201 18.84 -20.94 2.17
N LEU A 202 17.72 -20.41 2.69
CA LEU A 202 17.73 -19.08 3.32
C LEU A 202 18.74 -19.08 4.49
N PRO A 203 19.59 -18.05 4.66
CA PRO A 203 20.64 -18.05 5.68
C PRO A 203 20.11 -18.06 7.12
N SER A 204 21.02 -18.32 8.07
CA SER A 204 20.71 -18.59 9.47
C SER A 204 20.05 -17.44 10.22
N ARG A 205 19.36 -17.79 11.31
CA ARG A 205 18.65 -16.87 12.21
C ARG A 205 19.61 -15.86 12.85
N CYS A 206 19.13 -14.64 13.07
CA CYS A 206 19.79 -13.61 13.84
C CYS A 206 19.25 -13.62 15.28
N ARG A 207 19.97 -13.07 16.27
CA ARG A 207 19.40 -12.89 17.62
C ARG A 207 18.49 -11.67 17.67
N GLN A 208 19.00 -10.50 17.27
CA GLN A 208 18.22 -9.25 17.24
C GLN A 208 17.96 -8.75 15.81
N CYS A 209 16.69 -8.56 15.48
CA CYS A 209 16.28 -7.90 14.25
C CYS A 209 15.68 -6.52 14.49
N VAL A 210 15.86 -5.64 13.51
CA VAL A 210 15.20 -4.33 13.44
C VAL A 210 14.38 -4.29 12.15
N ILE A 211 13.06 -4.18 12.26
CA ILE A 211 12.18 -3.83 11.15
C ILE A 211 12.14 -2.30 11.05
N VAL A 212 12.55 -1.75 9.90
CA VAL A 212 12.31 -0.36 9.55
C VAL A 212 11.12 -0.33 8.60
N THR A 213 10.00 0.27 9.01
CA THR A 213 8.82 0.37 8.15
C THR A 213 9.00 1.42 7.05
N SER A 214 7.94 1.69 6.29
CA SER A 214 7.88 2.81 5.34
C SER A 214 7.32 4.12 5.92
N SER A 215 6.81 4.17 7.16
CA SER A 215 6.01 5.31 7.66
C SER A 215 6.79 6.63 7.75
N SER A 216 6.10 7.76 7.52
CA SER A 216 6.68 9.10 7.72
C SER A 216 6.98 9.47 9.17
N HIS A 217 6.51 8.68 10.15
CA HIS A 217 6.89 8.82 11.56
C HIS A 217 8.40 8.66 11.83
N LEU A 218 9.17 8.16 10.85
CA LEU A 218 10.63 8.10 10.91
C LEU A 218 11.32 9.44 10.60
N LEU A 219 10.67 10.39 9.92
CA LEU A 219 11.29 11.64 9.46
C LEU A 219 11.73 12.54 10.64
N GLY A 220 12.98 12.98 10.62
CA GLY A 220 13.59 13.83 11.63
C GLY A 220 13.99 13.12 12.94
N THR A 221 13.77 11.81 13.05
CA THR A 221 14.09 11.01 14.26
C THR A 221 15.58 10.80 14.48
N LYS A 222 16.41 10.89 13.42
CA LYS A 222 17.86 10.65 13.42
C LYS A 222 18.29 9.26 13.91
N LEU A 223 17.43 8.25 13.77
CA LEU A 223 17.70 6.87 14.23
C LEU A 223 18.71 6.11 13.35
N GLY A 224 19.18 6.67 12.24
CA GLY A 224 20.08 5.99 11.30
C GLY A 224 21.30 5.36 11.98
N PRO A 225 22.11 6.09 12.76
CA PRO A 225 23.27 5.55 13.48
C PRO A 225 22.95 4.46 14.51
N GLU A 226 21.68 4.33 14.95
CA GLU A 226 21.21 3.25 15.82
C GLU A 226 20.78 2.02 15.01
N ILE A 227 20.02 2.23 13.93
CA ILE A 227 19.62 1.18 12.99
C ILE A 227 20.85 0.50 12.36
N GLU A 228 21.94 1.24 12.10
CA GLU A 228 23.23 0.68 11.65
C GLU A 228 23.85 -0.32 12.66
N ARG A 229 23.57 -0.19 13.96
CA ARG A 229 24.11 -1.08 15.02
C ARG A 229 23.31 -2.36 15.24
N ALA A 230 22.13 -2.49 14.62
CA ALA A 230 21.35 -3.73 14.66
C ALA A 230 22.15 -4.92 14.12
N GLU A 231 21.91 -6.14 14.58
CA GLU A 231 22.51 -7.34 13.98
C GLU A 231 21.94 -7.54 12.56
N CYS A 232 20.60 -7.62 12.45
CA CYS A 232 19.91 -7.74 11.16
C CYS A 232 18.88 -6.63 10.94
N THR A 233 18.96 -5.92 9.81
CA THR A 233 18.01 -4.85 9.43
C THR A 233 17.07 -5.34 8.33
N ILE A 234 15.76 -5.32 8.59
CA ILE A 234 14.71 -5.77 7.68
C ILE A 234 13.96 -4.57 7.11
N ARG A 235 13.85 -4.49 5.79
CA ARG A 235 13.11 -3.43 5.06
C ARG A 235 12.08 -4.02 4.09
N MET A 236 11.11 -3.20 3.69
CA MET A 236 10.00 -3.62 2.84
C MET A 236 10.03 -2.94 1.47
N ASN A 237 9.70 -3.72 0.43
CA ASN A 237 9.46 -3.24 -0.93
C ASN A 237 10.57 -2.28 -1.44
N ASP A 238 10.17 -1.19 -2.07
CA ASP A 238 10.98 -0.11 -2.62
C ASP A 238 11.16 1.09 -1.66
N ALA A 239 11.13 0.85 -0.34
CA ALA A 239 11.48 1.85 0.66
C ALA A 239 12.99 2.19 0.59
N PRO A 240 13.38 3.43 0.20
CA PRO A 240 14.76 3.81 -0.12
C PRO A 240 15.54 4.30 1.11
N THR A 241 16.87 4.28 1.03
CA THR A 241 17.74 4.85 2.08
C THR A 241 18.44 6.12 1.61
N THR A 242 18.67 6.29 0.31
CA THR A 242 19.23 7.52 -0.26
C THR A 242 18.31 8.71 0.03
N GLY A 243 18.88 9.76 0.62
CA GLY A 243 18.15 10.96 1.06
C GLY A 243 17.52 10.87 2.46
N TYR A 244 17.38 9.67 3.03
CA TYR A 244 16.73 9.43 4.33
C TYR A 244 17.64 8.78 5.37
N SER A 245 18.88 8.44 5.02
CA SER A 245 19.79 7.61 5.81
C SER A 245 20.14 8.14 7.21
N ALA A 246 20.02 9.45 7.45
CA ALA A 246 20.16 10.03 8.79
C ALA A 246 19.06 9.53 9.74
N ASP A 247 17.84 9.36 9.23
CA ASP A 247 16.67 8.89 9.97
C ASP A 247 16.53 7.37 9.91
N VAL A 248 16.63 6.78 8.72
CA VAL A 248 16.27 5.36 8.49
C VAL A 248 17.47 4.42 8.37
N GLY A 249 18.71 4.94 8.39
CA GLY A 249 19.92 4.17 8.11
C GLY A 249 20.09 3.78 6.63
N ASN A 250 21.21 3.17 6.29
CA ASN A 250 21.52 2.59 4.98
C ASN A 250 21.39 1.05 4.99
N LYS A 251 21.77 0.39 6.10
CA LYS A 251 21.88 -1.07 6.14
C LYS A 251 20.57 -1.78 5.81
N THR A 252 20.66 -2.84 5.03
CA THR A 252 19.58 -3.79 4.76
C THR A 252 20.22 -5.18 4.74
N THR A 253 19.78 -6.05 5.64
CA THR A 253 20.17 -7.47 5.67
C THR A 253 19.13 -8.30 4.92
N PHE A 254 17.85 -8.04 5.19
CA PHE A 254 16.73 -8.67 4.50
C PHE A 254 15.81 -7.62 3.87
N ARG A 255 15.37 -7.85 2.62
CA ARG A 255 14.36 -7.02 1.96
C ARG A 255 13.16 -7.87 1.53
N VAL A 256 12.03 -7.67 2.19
CA VAL A 256 10.78 -8.39 1.93
C VAL A 256 9.99 -7.64 0.86
N VAL A 257 9.76 -8.26 -0.30
CA VAL A 257 9.24 -7.58 -1.50
C VAL A 257 7.97 -8.25 -2.02
N ALA A 258 6.87 -7.51 -2.09
CA ALA A 258 5.64 -7.99 -2.71
C ALA A 258 5.80 -8.16 -4.23
N HIS A 259 5.06 -9.11 -4.80
CA HIS A 259 4.97 -9.31 -6.26
C HIS A 259 4.66 -8.02 -7.04
N SER A 260 3.85 -7.13 -6.45
CA SER A 260 3.48 -5.82 -6.99
C SER A 260 4.60 -4.77 -6.93
N SER A 261 5.70 -5.06 -6.25
CA SER A 261 6.85 -4.16 -6.02
C SER A 261 8.13 -4.61 -6.73
N VAL A 262 8.19 -5.87 -7.22
CA VAL A 262 9.35 -6.47 -7.91
C VAL A 262 9.96 -5.52 -8.96
N PHE A 263 9.14 -4.93 -9.83
CA PHE A 263 9.62 -4.04 -10.88
C PHE A 263 10.14 -2.69 -10.36
N ARG A 264 9.60 -2.14 -9.26
CA ARG A 264 10.09 -0.86 -8.69
C ARG A 264 11.43 -1.05 -7.98
N VAL A 265 11.61 -2.19 -7.32
CA VAL A 265 12.89 -2.62 -6.72
C VAL A 265 13.93 -2.88 -7.81
N LEU A 266 13.66 -3.81 -8.74
CA LEU A 266 14.68 -4.24 -9.71
C LEU A 266 15.02 -3.20 -10.79
N ARG A 267 14.18 -2.17 -11.02
CA ARG A 267 14.52 -1.03 -11.91
C ARG A 267 15.47 -0.01 -11.27
N ARG A 268 15.73 -0.08 -9.96
CA ARG A 268 16.69 0.80 -9.25
C ARG A 268 17.76 -0.02 -8.51
N PRO A 269 18.61 -0.79 -9.23
CA PRO A 269 19.59 -1.67 -8.60
C PRO A 269 20.60 -0.90 -7.74
N GLN A 270 20.98 0.33 -8.12
CA GLN A 270 21.88 1.16 -7.30
C GLN A 270 21.28 1.59 -5.94
N GLU A 271 19.94 1.65 -5.82
CA GLU A 271 19.26 1.96 -4.55
C GLU A 271 19.05 0.72 -3.70
N PHE A 272 18.65 -0.40 -4.32
CA PHE A 272 18.09 -1.54 -3.58
C PHE A 272 18.98 -2.78 -3.56
N VAL A 273 19.85 -2.97 -4.56
CA VAL A 273 20.70 -4.16 -4.72
C VAL A 273 22.15 -3.85 -4.37
N ASN A 274 22.76 -2.89 -5.07
CA ASN A 274 24.18 -2.55 -4.93
C ASN A 274 24.46 -1.69 -3.68
N ARG A 275 23.44 -1.04 -3.10
CA ARG A 275 23.57 -0.17 -1.92
C ARG A 275 24.11 -0.93 -0.70
N THR A 276 23.70 -2.18 -0.57
CA THR A 276 24.06 -3.14 0.49
C THR A 276 24.19 -4.53 -0.17
N PRO A 277 25.35 -4.87 -0.77
CA PRO A 277 25.49 -6.03 -1.66
C PRO A 277 25.14 -7.40 -1.05
N GLU A 278 25.16 -7.51 0.28
CA GLU A 278 24.81 -8.72 1.05
C GLU A 278 23.30 -8.83 1.36
N THR A 279 22.45 -7.99 0.74
CA THR A 279 21.00 -8.00 0.99
C THR A 279 20.35 -9.27 0.46
N VAL A 280 19.71 -10.01 1.36
CA VAL A 280 18.87 -11.18 1.03
C VAL A 280 17.46 -10.73 0.69
N PHE A 281 16.98 -11.05 -0.52
CA PHE A 281 15.64 -10.68 -0.97
C PHE A 281 14.64 -11.82 -0.76
N ILE A 282 13.54 -11.53 -0.08
CA ILE A 282 12.43 -12.49 0.14
C ILE A 282 11.20 -11.97 -0.60
N PHE A 283 10.94 -12.54 -1.77
CA PHE A 283 9.81 -12.18 -2.62
C PHE A 283 8.54 -12.94 -2.23
N TRP A 284 7.40 -12.26 -2.10
CA TRP A 284 6.13 -12.89 -1.73
C TRP A 284 5.01 -12.55 -2.72
N GLY A 285 4.12 -13.52 -2.95
CA GLY A 285 2.93 -13.37 -3.78
C GLY A 285 2.30 -14.72 -4.09
N PRO A 286 0.99 -14.76 -4.39
CA PRO A 286 0.34 -16.01 -4.78
C PRO A 286 0.88 -16.53 -6.13
N PRO A 287 0.78 -17.85 -6.41
CA PRO A 287 1.40 -18.45 -7.60
C PRO A 287 0.94 -17.83 -8.94
N ASP A 288 -0.34 -17.45 -9.05
CA ASP A 288 -0.90 -16.81 -10.25
C ASP A 288 -0.27 -15.44 -10.53
N ARG A 289 0.16 -14.71 -9.49
CA ARG A 289 0.83 -13.41 -9.63
C ARG A 289 2.33 -13.57 -9.90
N MET A 290 2.97 -14.55 -9.26
CA MET A 290 4.41 -14.79 -9.39
C MET A 290 4.81 -15.50 -10.70
N ARG A 291 3.95 -16.37 -11.25
CA ARG A 291 4.23 -17.23 -12.41
C ARG A 291 3.16 -17.10 -13.52
N LYS A 292 2.78 -15.86 -13.88
CA LYS A 292 1.83 -15.60 -14.98
C LYS A 292 2.34 -16.19 -16.32
N PRO A 293 1.45 -16.78 -17.15
CA PRO A 293 1.82 -17.24 -18.50
C PRO A 293 2.42 -16.14 -19.38
N GLN A 294 1.86 -14.92 -19.31
CA GLN A 294 2.27 -13.77 -20.12
C GLN A 294 3.50 -13.02 -19.55
N GLY A 295 4.04 -13.43 -18.41
CA GLY A 295 5.16 -12.72 -17.75
C GLY A 295 5.41 -13.18 -16.33
N SER A 296 6.28 -14.17 -16.15
CA SER A 296 6.67 -14.70 -14.85
C SER A 296 7.64 -13.75 -14.12
N LEU A 297 7.25 -13.26 -12.94
CA LEU A 297 8.11 -12.44 -12.07
C LEU A 297 9.35 -13.21 -11.61
N VAL A 298 9.23 -14.53 -11.42
CA VAL A 298 10.38 -15.42 -11.16
C VAL A 298 11.42 -15.31 -12.27
N ARG A 299 11.02 -15.30 -13.55
CA ARG A 299 11.94 -15.11 -14.68
C ARG A 299 12.56 -13.70 -14.72
N VAL A 300 11.87 -12.68 -14.21
CA VAL A 300 12.42 -11.31 -14.09
C VAL A 300 13.50 -11.25 -13.01
N ILE A 301 13.24 -11.84 -11.84
CA ILE A 301 14.21 -11.93 -10.73
C ILE A 301 15.43 -12.77 -11.14
N GLN A 302 15.20 -13.88 -11.85
CA GLN A 302 16.28 -14.72 -12.37
C GLN A 302 17.17 -13.98 -13.37
N ARG A 303 16.59 -13.20 -14.29
CA ARG A 303 17.36 -12.33 -15.20
C ARG A 303 18.14 -11.24 -14.46
N ALA A 304 17.61 -10.70 -13.36
CA ALA A 304 18.35 -9.76 -12.53
C ALA A 304 19.57 -10.41 -11.86
N GLY A 305 19.46 -11.66 -11.38
CA GLY A 305 20.59 -12.40 -10.82
C GLY A 305 21.74 -12.66 -11.82
N LEU A 306 21.44 -12.75 -13.12
CA LEU A 306 22.48 -12.82 -14.17
C LEU A 306 23.25 -11.49 -14.34
N ALA A 307 22.62 -10.36 -14.02
CA ALA A 307 23.25 -9.03 -14.08
C ALA A 307 23.89 -8.60 -12.75
N PHE A 308 23.44 -9.18 -11.63
CA PHE A 308 23.92 -8.89 -10.27
C PHE A 308 24.27 -10.21 -9.57
N PRO A 309 25.49 -10.78 -9.76
CA PRO A 309 25.83 -12.12 -9.27
C PRO A 309 25.74 -12.31 -7.74
N ASN A 310 25.85 -11.21 -6.98
CA ASN A 310 25.72 -11.22 -5.52
C ASN A 310 24.25 -11.18 -5.04
N LEU A 311 23.28 -11.06 -5.95
CA LEU A 311 21.85 -11.00 -5.60
C LEU A 311 21.39 -12.35 -5.02
N GLU A 312 21.20 -12.42 -3.70
CA GLU A 312 20.59 -13.58 -3.06
C GLU A 312 19.07 -13.41 -3.00
N ALA A 313 18.31 -14.33 -3.60
CA ALA A 313 16.88 -14.17 -3.82
C ALA A 313 16.08 -15.46 -3.58
N TYR A 314 15.01 -15.33 -2.80
CA TYR A 314 14.10 -16.41 -2.43
C TYR A 314 12.65 -16.00 -2.73
N ALA A 315 11.77 -16.98 -2.94
CA ALA A 315 10.33 -16.79 -2.94
C ALA A 315 9.67 -17.56 -1.79
N VAL A 316 8.70 -16.94 -1.12
CA VAL A 316 7.81 -17.63 -0.17
C VAL A 316 7.11 -18.79 -0.89
N SER A 317 7.20 -19.99 -0.33
CA SER A 317 6.67 -21.20 -0.97
C SER A 317 5.13 -21.21 -1.01
N PRO A 318 4.49 -21.91 -1.96
CA PRO A 318 3.02 -21.96 -2.03
C PRO A 318 2.36 -22.58 -0.79
N SER A 319 3.07 -23.42 -0.04
CA SER A 319 2.67 -23.91 1.28
C SER A 319 2.81 -22.83 2.36
N ARG A 320 3.95 -22.12 2.43
CA ARG A 320 4.16 -21.04 3.40
C ARG A 320 3.21 -19.86 3.20
N MET A 321 2.87 -19.52 1.96
CA MET A 321 1.80 -18.56 1.64
C MET A 321 0.49 -18.95 2.35
N ARG A 322 0.03 -20.20 2.20
CA ARG A 322 -1.18 -20.70 2.89
C ARG A 322 -1.03 -20.71 4.41
N GLN A 323 0.15 -21.06 4.93
CA GLN A 323 0.41 -21.01 6.38
C GLN A 323 0.29 -19.59 6.95
N PHE A 324 0.71 -18.55 6.21
CA PHE A 324 0.50 -17.16 6.63
C PHE A 324 -0.98 -16.73 6.58
N ASP A 325 -1.77 -17.30 5.66
CA ASP A 325 -3.22 -17.08 5.57
C ASP A 325 -3.98 -17.76 6.72
N ASP A 326 -3.64 -19.03 6.99
CA ASP A 326 -4.18 -19.82 8.11
C ASP A 326 -3.83 -19.22 9.46
N LEU A 327 -2.64 -18.62 9.58
CA LEU A 327 -2.19 -17.86 10.75
C LEU A 327 -3.05 -16.60 10.94
N PHE A 328 -3.21 -15.76 9.90
CA PHE A 328 -4.05 -14.56 9.99
C PHE A 328 -5.50 -14.90 10.35
N ARG A 329 -6.07 -15.91 9.70
CA ARG A 329 -7.41 -16.44 9.99
C ARG A 329 -7.47 -17.03 11.41
N GLY A 330 -6.39 -17.62 11.88
CA GLY A 330 -6.28 -18.28 13.16
C GLY A 330 -6.20 -17.34 14.36
N GLU A 331 -5.58 -16.17 14.17
CA GLU A 331 -5.44 -15.07 15.14
C GLU A 331 -6.66 -14.15 15.16
N THR A 332 -7.17 -13.78 13.97
CA THR A 332 -8.17 -12.72 13.83
C THR A 332 -9.61 -13.22 13.72
N GLY A 333 -9.80 -14.51 13.44
CA GLY A 333 -11.07 -15.09 13.01
C GLY A 333 -11.53 -14.67 11.60
N LYS A 334 -10.85 -13.71 10.94
CA LYS A 334 -11.19 -13.19 9.62
C LYS A 334 -10.47 -13.99 8.54
N ASP A 335 -11.24 -14.59 7.63
CA ASP A 335 -10.70 -15.24 6.44
C ASP A 335 -10.41 -14.20 5.34
N ARG A 336 -9.19 -14.19 4.78
CA ARG A 336 -8.81 -13.15 3.78
C ARG A 336 -9.62 -13.26 2.49
N GLU A 337 -10.04 -14.46 2.09
CA GLU A 337 -10.74 -14.71 0.83
C GLU A 337 -12.20 -14.29 0.95
N LYS A 338 -12.86 -14.71 2.04
CA LYS A 338 -14.25 -14.29 2.35
C LYS A 338 -14.37 -12.79 2.59
N SER A 339 -13.32 -12.14 3.09
CA SER A 339 -13.27 -10.69 3.29
C SER A 339 -12.62 -9.91 2.13
N HIS A 340 -12.35 -10.58 1.00
CA HIS A 340 -11.76 -10.05 -0.23
C HIS A 340 -10.50 -9.17 -0.05
N SER A 341 -9.73 -9.44 1.01
CA SER A 341 -8.55 -8.64 1.39
C SER A 341 -7.24 -9.37 1.12
N TRP A 342 -6.15 -8.59 1.07
CA TRP A 342 -4.78 -9.09 0.99
C TRP A 342 -4.05 -8.85 2.30
N LEU A 343 -3.18 -9.78 2.70
CA LEU A 343 -2.20 -9.54 3.76
C LEU A 343 -1.20 -8.47 3.30
N SER A 344 -0.88 -7.50 4.16
CA SER A 344 0.11 -6.47 3.82
C SER A 344 1.54 -7.00 3.84
N THR A 345 2.48 -6.29 3.21
CA THR A 345 3.92 -6.66 3.34
C THR A 345 4.38 -6.59 4.80
N GLY A 346 3.74 -5.77 5.64
CA GLY A 346 4.01 -5.72 7.07
C GLY A 346 3.68 -7.04 7.78
N TRP A 347 2.59 -7.72 7.39
CA TRP A 347 2.27 -9.05 7.88
C TRP A 347 3.35 -10.08 7.53
N PHE A 348 3.69 -10.23 6.24
CA PHE A 348 4.76 -11.14 5.81
C PHE A 348 6.08 -10.83 6.53
N THR A 349 6.44 -9.54 6.64
CA THR A 349 7.69 -9.11 7.28
C THR A 349 7.72 -9.41 8.78
N MET A 350 6.60 -9.24 9.49
CA MET A 350 6.52 -9.58 10.92
C MET A 350 6.67 -11.09 11.14
N VAL A 351 5.96 -11.92 10.37
CA VAL A 351 6.05 -13.39 10.54
C VAL A 351 7.44 -13.90 10.15
N ILE A 352 8.03 -13.37 9.07
CA ILE A 352 9.43 -13.64 8.69
C ILE A 352 10.39 -13.24 9.82
N ALA A 353 10.16 -12.11 10.49
CA ALA A 353 11.03 -11.65 11.58
C ALA A 353 10.95 -12.54 12.83
N VAL A 354 9.76 -12.96 13.28
CA VAL A 354 9.66 -13.87 14.46
C VAL A 354 10.12 -15.31 14.15
N GLU A 355 10.14 -15.70 12.87
CA GLU A 355 10.81 -16.92 12.41
C GLU A 355 12.34 -16.75 12.44
N LEU A 356 12.87 -15.71 11.79
CA LEU A 356 14.31 -15.48 11.64
C LEU A 356 15.03 -14.94 12.88
N CYS A 357 14.31 -14.41 13.87
CA CYS A 357 14.91 -13.59 14.93
C CYS A 357 14.38 -13.97 16.32
N ASP A 358 15.22 -13.89 17.36
CA ASP A 358 14.80 -14.19 18.75
C ASP A 358 14.15 -12.97 19.43
N HIS A 359 14.59 -11.77 19.04
CA HIS A 359 13.98 -10.49 19.39
C HIS A 359 13.79 -9.61 18.16
N VAL A 360 12.74 -8.80 18.16
CA VAL A 360 12.39 -7.89 17.06
C VAL A 360 12.13 -6.49 17.62
N HIS A 361 12.77 -5.46 17.05
CA HIS A 361 12.38 -4.07 17.28
C HIS A 361 11.78 -3.49 15.99
N VAL A 362 10.79 -2.61 16.13
CA VAL A 362 10.03 -2.05 15.01
C VAL A 362 10.01 -0.53 15.12
N TYR A 363 10.71 0.14 14.21
CA TYR A 363 10.70 1.60 14.10
C TYR A 363 9.65 2.06 13.08
N GLY A 364 8.87 3.08 13.42
CA GLY A 364 7.96 3.72 12.47
C GLY A 364 6.62 3.00 12.30
N MET A 365 6.08 2.37 13.34
CA MET A 365 4.72 1.79 13.26
C MET A 365 3.82 2.43 14.30
N ILE A 366 2.74 3.08 13.88
CA ILE A 366 1.71 3.57 14.82
C ILE A 366 0.92 2.39 15.44
N PRO A 367 0.44 2.50 16.70
CA PRO A 367 -0.40 1.48 17.32
C PRO A 367 -1.77 1.35 16.62
N PRO A 368 -2.50 0.22 16.79
CA PRO A 368 -3.74 -0.06 16.06
C PRO A 368 -4.87 0.94 16.29
N ASP A 369 -4.90 1.62 17.43
CA ASP A 369 -5.96 2.55 17.83
C ASP A 369 -5.62 4.03 17.55
N TYR A 370 -4.38 4.35 17.16
CA TYR A 370 -3.89 5.73 16.91
C TYR A 370 -4.84 6.55 16.03
N CYS A 371 -5.31 5.98 14.92
CA CYS A 371 -6.22 6.64 13.99
C CYS A 371 -7.69 6.67 14.44
N SER A 372 -8.02 6.04 15.57
CA SER A 372 -9.35 6.09 16.22
C SER A 372 -9.39 7.12 17.36
N GLN A 373 -8.24 7.50 17.91
CA GLN A 373 -8.15 8.56 18.92
C GLN A 373 -8.40 9.91 18.24
N GLY A 374 -9.56 10.53 18.53
CA GLY A 374 -10.08 11.77 17.90
C GLY A 374 -9.27 13.06 18.14
N SER A 375 -7.98 12.92 18.46
CA SER A 375 -7.00 14.01 18.38
C SER A 375 -6.93 14.58 16.96
N ARG A 376 -6.51 15.84 16.83
CA ARG A 376 -5.99 16.35 15.56
C ARG A 376 -4.57 15.82 15.35
N ALA A 377 -4.46 14.52 15.08
CA ALA A 377 -3.22 13.93 14.59
C ALA A 377 -2.73 14.77 13.40
N GLN A 378 -1.47 15.18 13.43
CA GLN A 378 -0.87 15.92 12.33
C GLN A 378 -1.01 15.10 11.04
N ARG A 379 -1.27 15.74 9.90
CA ARG A 379 -1.41 15.04 8.61
C ARG A 379 -0.06 14.40 8.24
N MET A 380 0.09 13.10 8.53
CA MET A 380 1.31 12.35 8.28
C MET A 380 1.22 11.66 6.90
N PRO A 381 2.18 11.87 5.98
CA PRO A 381 2.24 11.12 4.73
C PRO A 381 2.36 9.61 5.00
N TYR A 382 1.71 8.78 4.19
CA TYR A 382 1.73 7.33 4.38
C TYR A 382 3.14 6.71 4.28
N HIS A 383 4.04 7.33 3.52
CA HIS A 383 5.44 6.91 3.42
C HIS A 383 6.41 8.08 3.66
N TYR A 384 7.55 7.84 4.34
CA TYR A 384 8.60 8.87 4.53
C TYR A 384 9.18 9.38 3.21
N TYR A 385 9.21 8.51 2.20
CA TYR A 385 9.74 8.81 0.86
C TYR A 385 8.71 9.39 -0.11
N GLU A 386 7.45 9.55 0.32
CA GLU A 386 6.37 10.15 -0.47
C GLU A 386 5.70 11.31 0.30
N PRO A 387 6.39 12.44 0.56
CA PRO A 387 5.87 13.55 1.37
C PRO A 387 4.64 14.25 0.75
N LYS A 388 4.32 13.98 -0.52
CA LYS A 388 3.08 14.40 -1.21
C LYS A 388 2.04 13.28 -1.36
N GLY A 389 2.26 12.14 -0.70
CA GLY A 389 1.41 10.96 -0.76
C GLY A 389 0.07 11.11 -0.01
N PRO A 390 -0.72 10.03 0.07
CA PRO A 390 -1.94 10.01 0.87
C PRO A 390 -1.61 10.14 2.36
N ASP A 391 -2.60 10.55 3.16
CA ASP A 391 -2.49 10.59 4.62
C ASP A 391 -2.48 9.15 5.20
N GLU A 392 -1.65 8.88 6.19
CA GLU A 392 -1.48 7.55 6.79
C GLU A 392 -2.78 7.02 7.41
N CYS A 393 -3.48 7.82 8.21
CA CYS A 393 -4.71 7.39 8.86
C CYS A 393 -5.87 7.25 7.88
N VAL A 394 -5.99 8.15 6.90
CA VAL A 394 -6.95 7.98 5.79
C VAL A 394 -6.66 6.68 5.03
N THR A 395 -5.39 6.39 4.73
CA THR A 395 -4.98 5.17 4.01
C THR A 395 -5.34 3.92 4.80
N TYR A 396 -5.07 3.89 6.10
CA TYR A 396 -5.40 2.75 6.97
C TYR A 396 -6.91 2.56 7.17
N ILE A 397 -7.67 3.63 7.46
CA ILE A 397 -9.13 3.56 7.67
C ILE A 397 -9.86 3.13 6.38
N GLN A 398 -9.44 3.64 5.21
CA GLN A 398 -10.03 3.23 3.93
C GLN A 398 -9.75 1.77 3.59
N ASN A 399 -8.53 1.28 3.85
CA ASN A 399 -8.18 -0.11 3.63
C ASN A 399 -8.92 -1.05 4.61
N GLU A 400 -8.88 -0.74 5.91
CA GLU A 400 -9.49 -1.58 6.96
C GLU A 400 -11.00 -1.77 6.76
N HIS A 401 -11.71 -0.76 6.24
CA HIS A 401 -13.16 -0.82 6.03
C HIS A 401 -13.59 -1.20 4.60
N SER A 402 -12.69 -1.26 3.62
CA SER A 402 -13.09 -1.59 2.24
C SER A 402 -13.64 -3.01 2.11
N ARG A 403 -14.53 -3.19 1.14
CA ARG A 403 -15.13 -4.46 0.70
C ARG A 403 -14.91 -4.73 -0.80
N LYS A 404 -14.09 -3.91 -1.49
CA LYS A 404 -13.85 -3.97 -2.95
C LYS A 404 -12.43 -3.52 -3.32
N GLY A 405 -11.80 -4.22 -4.27
CA GLY A 405 -10.46 -3.91 -4.76
C GLY A 405 -9.33 -4.53 -3.92
N ASN A 406 -8.08 -4.20 -4.21
CA ASN A 406 -6.92 -4.75 -3.49
C ASN A 406 -6.65 -3.96 -2.20
N HIS A 407 -7.38 -4.26 -1.13
CA HIS A 407 -7.22 -3.61 0.17
C HIS A 407 -6.63 -4.54 1.25
N HIS A 408 -5.99 -3.93 2.24
CA HIS A 408 -5.37 -4.62 3.39
C HIS A 408 -6.19 -4.45 4.67
N ARG A 409 -5.94 -5.29 5.69
CA ARG A 409 -6.55 -5.15 7.03
C ARG A 409 -5.53 -4.63 8.03
N PHE A 410 -4.91 -3.49 7.70
CA PHE A 410 -3.75 -2.93 8.41
C PHE A 410 -3.95 -2.70 9.91
N ILE A 411 -5.17 -2.39 10.37
CA ILE A 411 -5.47 -2.17 11.78
C ILE A 411 -5.71 -3.52 12.47
N THR A 412 -6.37 -4.46 11.80
CA THR A 412 -6.48 -5.85 12.29
C THR A 412 -5.10 -6.50 12.41
N GLU A 413 -4.21 -6.35 11.43
CA GLU A 413 -2.83 -6.85 11.47
C GLU A 413 -2.07 -6.28 12.68
N LYS A 414 -2.13 -4.96 12.90
CA LYS A 414 -1.51 -4.31 14.07
C LYS A 414 -2.04 -4.82 15.42
N ARG A 415 -3.33 -5.17 15.53
CA ARG A 415 -3.88 -5.77 16.77
C ARG A 415 -3.25 -7.13 17.07
N VAL A 416 -2.97 -7.94 16.06
CA VAL A 416 -2.24 -9.21 16.23
C VAL A 416 -0.80 -8.95 16.65
N PHE A 417 -0.11 -7.98 16.03
CA PHE A 417 1.27 -7.62 16.40
C PHE A 417 1.36 -7.13 17.86
N SER A 418 0.31 -6.47 18.37
CA SER A 418 0.21 -6.05 19.78
C SER A 418 0.05 -7.25 20.73
N SER A 419 -0.86 -8.20 20.43
CA SER A 419 -0.96 -9.44 21.22
C SER A 419 0.28 -10.34 21.14
N TRP A 420 1.03 -10.25 20.04
CA TRP A 420 2.30 -10.96 19.84
C TRP A 420 3.50 -10.33 20.54
N ALA A 421 3.40 -9.06 20.99
CA ALA A 421 4.55 -8.29 21.47
C ALA A 421 5.31 -8.98 22.61
N GLN A 422 4.59 -9.38 23.67
CA GLN A 422 5.16 -10.10 24.82
C GLN A 422 5.48 -11.57 24.49
N LEU A 423 4.73 -12.20 23.57
CA LEU A 423 4.87 -13.62 23.23
C LEU A 423 6.14 -13.93 22.42
N TYR A 424 6.58 -12.98 21.59
CA TYR A 424 7.67 -13.17 20.61
C TYR A 424 8.75 -12.09 20.70
N GLY A 425 8.85 -11.38 21.83
CA GLY A 425 9.90 -10.39 22.06
C GLY A 425 9.91 -9.24 21.05
N ILE A 426 8.72 -8.78 20.62
CA ILE A 426 8.56 -7.67 19.68
C ILE A 426 8.38 -6.38 20.46
N THR A 427 9.19 -5.37 20.15
CA THR A 427 9.12 -4.03 20.73
C THR A 427 8.93 -2.98 19.63
N PHE A 428 8.27 -1.87 19.95
CA PHE A 428 7.90 -0.83 18.99
C PHE A 428 8.37 0.54 19.48
N SER A 429 8.88 1.37 18.57
CA SER A 429 9.17 2.77 18.89
C SER A 429 8.95 3.70 17.69
N HIS A 430 8.88 4.99 17.99
CA HIS A 430 8.65 6.06 17.03
C HIS A 430 7.39 5.84 16.15
N PRO A 431 6.18 5.80 16.75
CA PRO A 431 5.87 5.93 18.19
C PRO A 431 6.00 4.62 18.98
N SER A 432 6.18 4.73 20.29
CA SER A 432 6.09 3.58 21.22
C SER A 432 4.67 3.05 21.31
N TRP A 433 4.52 1.73 21.48
CA TRP A 433 3.24 1.10 21.79
C TRP A 433 3.16 0.89 23.31
N THR A 434 1.97 1.06 23.87
CA THR A 434 1.64 0.89 25.30
C THR A 434 0.89 -0.41 25.52
#